data_AF-A0A1V5A7D4-F1
#
_entry.id   AF-A0A1V5A7D4-F1
#
_cell.length_a   1.000
_cell.length_b   1.000
_cell.length_c   1.000
_cell.angle_alpha   90.00
_cell.angle_beta   90.00
_cell.angle_gamma   90.00
#
_symmetry.space_group_name_H-M   'P 1'
#
loop_
_entity.id
_entity.type
_entity.pdbx_description
1 polymer ?
#
loop_
_entity_poly.entity_id
_entity_poly.type
_entity_poly.pdbx_seq_one_letter_code
_entity_poly.pdbx_strand_id
1 'polypeptide(L)'
;MREEELDWQVYHLLMDDAGRDEDALAALLHCTPGEVHTSIGRLEKAMLLECTPGGVRVLSVQEMALRCQARYDRSCPFSIKGGVIRLKGGSDEKDD
;
A
#
# COMPACT_ATOMS: atom_id res chain seq x y z
N MET A 1 8.82 1.16 20.31
CA MET A 1 7.98 2.23 19.72
C MET A 1 6.55 1.73 19.65
N ARG A 2 5.53 2.59 19.71
CA ARG A 2 4.16 2.13 19.38
C ARG A 2 4.09 1.80 17.89
N GLU A 3 3.30 0.80 17.50
CA GLU A 3 3.20 0.40 16.09
C GLU A 3 2.79 1.57 15.18
N GLU A 4 1.85 2.40 15.64
CA GLU A 4 1.35 3.57 14.91
C GLU A 4 2.43 4.63 14.68
N GLU A 5 3.33 4.80 15.66
CA GLU A 5 4.43 5.75 15.58
C GLU A 5 5.50 5.26 14.61
N LEU A 6 5.78 3.94 14.61
CA LEU A 6 6.68 3.34 13.63
C LEU A 6 6.10 3.46 12.22
N ASP A 7 4.82 3.14 12.04
CA ASP A 7 4.12 3.24 10.76
C ASP A 7 4.18 4.68 10.21
N TRP A 8 3.95 5.67 11.06
CA TRP A 8 4.05 7.07 10.70
C TRP A 8 5.46 7.45 10.24
N GLN A 9 6.49 7.03 10.97
CA GLN A 9 7.88 7.34 10.64
C GLN A 9 8.34 6.63 9.35
N VAL A 10 8.02 5.35 9.18
CA VAL A 10 8.30 4.58 7.96
C VAL A 10 7.64 5.25 6.75
N TYR A 11 6.36 5.59 6.86
CA TYR A 11 5.61 6.27 5.79
C TYR A 11 6.27 7.59 5.38
N HIS A 12 6.70 8.41 6.34
CA HIS A 12 7.36 9.67 6.06
C HIS A 12 8.73 9.52 5.41
N LEU A 13 9.52 8.54 5.83
CA LEU A 13 10.81 8.26 5.19
C LEU A 13 10.65 7.79 3.75
N LEU A 14 9.60 7.01 3.46
CA LEU A 14 9.27 6.56 2.10
C LEU A 14 8.67 7.68 1.23
N MET A 15 7.98 8.64 1.83
CA MET A 15 7.51 9.85 1.15
C MET A 15 8.66 10.76 0.71
N ASP A 16 9.73 10.81 1.51
CA ASP A 16 10.95 11.56 1.21
C ASP A 16 11.80 10.85 0.14
N ASP A 17 11.95 9.53 0.27
CA ASP A 17 12.67 8.70 -0.68
C ASP A 17 12.10 7.27 -0.71
N ALA A 18 11.33 6.99 -1.76
CA ALA A 18 10.68 5.70 -1.98
C ALA A 18 11.67 4.57 -2.38
N GLY A 19 12.92 4.91 -2.68
CA GLY A 19 13.97 3.95 -3.03
C GLY A 19 14.65 3.29 -1.81
N ARG A 20 14.33 3.72 -0.59
CA ARG A 20 14.89 3.15 0.63
C ARG A 20 14.41 1.72 0.84
N ASP A 21 15.35 0.80 1.00
CA ASP A 21 15.06 -0.57 1.38
C ASP A 21 14.79 -0.71 2.89
N GLU A 22 14.33 -1.90 3.29
CA GLU A 22 13.95 -2.19 4.67
C GLU A 22 15.14 -2.05 5.64
N ASP A 23 16.36 -2.38 5.21
CA ASP A 23 17.57 -2.29 6.01
C ASP A 23 17.96 -0.82 6.28
N ALA A 24 17.88 0.04 5.26
CA ALA A 24 18.14 1.47 5.39
C ALA A 24 17.13 2.14 6.33
N LEU A 25 15.84 1.79 6.19
CA LEU A 25 14.79 2.28 7.09
C LEU A 25 15.01 1.80 8.53
N ALA A 26 15.36 0.54 8.72
CA ALA A 26 15.63 -0.03 10.04
C ALA A 26 16.80 0.67 10.73
N ALA A 27 17.87 0.99 9.98
CA ALA A 27 19.02 1.72 10.49
C ALA A 27 18.66 3.15 10.93
N LEU A 28 17.84 3.87 10.14
CA LEU A 28 17.41 5.23 10.45
C LEU A 28 16.45 5.30 11.65
N LEU A 29 15.61 4.28 11.82
CA LEU A 29 14.58 4.22 12.87
C LEU A 29 15.04 3.48 14.13
N HIS A 30 16.28 2.98 14.13
CA HIS A 30 16.87 2.18 15.21
C HIS A 30 15.98 0.97 15.61
N CYS A 31 15.44 0.29 14.61
CA CYS A 31 14.62 -0.91 14.77
C CYS A 31 15.14 -2.05 13.87
N THR A 32 14.43 -3.17 13.83
CA THR A 32 14.78 -4.32 12.99
C THR A 32 14.13 -4.24 11.61
N PRO A 33 14.75 -4.83 10.56
CA PRO A 33 14.12 -4.94 9.24
C PRO A 33 12.75 -5.64 9.29
N GLY A 34 12.58 -6.63 10.18
CA GLY A 34 11.29 -7.32 10.36
C GLY A 34 10.18 -6.42 10.92
N GLU A 35 10.52 -5.46 11.78
CA GLU A 35 9.57 -4.45 12.26
C GLU A 35 9.17 -3.48 11.13
N VAL A 36 10.13 -3.09 10.30
CA VAL A 36 9.87 -2.28 9.08
C VAL A 36 9.00 -3.05 8.09
N HIS A 37 9.30 -4.32 7.81
CA HIS A 37 8.51 -5.17 6.93
C HIS A 37 7.05 -5.25 7.40
N THR A 38 6.86 -5.49 8.70
CA THR A 38 5.53 -5.55 9.31
C THR A 38 4.80 -4.21 9.18
N SER A 39 5.52 -3.09 9.37
CA SER A 39 5.00 -1.74 9.20
C SER A 39 4.55 -1.46 7.77
N ILE A 40 5.38 -1.76 6.77
CA ILE A 40 5.03 -1.65 5.35
C ILE A 40 3.77 -2.45 5.05
N GLY A 41 3.65 -3.68 5.57
CA GLY A 41 2.45 -4.50 5.42
C GLY A 41 1.18 -3.88 6.04
N ARG A 42 1.30 -3.16 7.16
CA ARG A 42 0.17 -2.40 7.73
C ARG A 42 -0.19 -1.18 6.87
N LEU A 43 0.81 -0.44 6.40
CA LEU A 43 0.62 0.73 5.54
C LEU A 43 0.00 0.36 4.18
N GLU A 44 0.38 -0.77 3.60
CA GLU A 44 -0.24 -1.31 2.38
C GLU A 44 -1.70 -1.69 2.64
N LYS A 45 -1.99 -2.37 3.76
CA LYS A 45 -3.36 -2.70 4.17
C LYS A 45 -4.21 -1.47 4.44
N ALA A 46 -3.62 -0.40 4.94
CA ALA A 46 -4.24 0.92 5.12
C ALA A 46 -4.41 1.69 3.80
N MET A 47 -3.88 1.16 2.69
CA MET A 47 -3.93 1.74 1.35
C MET A 47 -3.29 3.12 1.29
N LEU A 48 -2.18 3.29 2.01
CA LEU A 48 -1.33 4.48 1.94
C LEU A 48 -0.17 4.30 0.95
N LEU A 49 0.25 3.07 0.72
CA LEU A 49 1.30 2.69 -0.24
C LEU A 49 0.90 1.41 -0.98
N GLU A 50 1.66 1.06 -2.01
CA GLU A 50 1.62 -0.26 -2.64
C GLU A 50 3.03 -0.86 -2.71
N CYS A 51 3.11 -2.16 -2.50
CA CYS A 51 4.33 -2.94 -2.74
C CYS A 51 4.30 -3.46 -4.18
N THR A 52 5.36 -3.19 -4.94
CA THR A 52 5.55 -3.67 -6.31
C THR A 52 6.82 -4.50 -6.39
N PRO A 53 7.04 -5.28 -7.47
CA PRO A 53 8.33 -5.93 -7.72
C PRO A 53 9.51 -4.94 -7.79
N GLY A 54 9.25 -3.66 -8.11
CA GLY A 54 10.24 -2.60 -8.17
C GLY A 54 10.44 -1.83 -6.86
N GLY A 55 9.84 -2.27 -5.75
CA GLY A 55 9.90 -1.60 -4.45
C GLY A 55 8.56 -0.99 -4.05
N VAL A 56 8.61 -0.04 -3.13
CA VAL A 56 7.42 0.57 -2.53
C VAL A 56 7.07 1.87 -3.25
N ARG A 57 5.78 2.10 -3.47
CA ARG A 57 5.27 3.36 -4.02
C ARG A 57 4.22 3.94 -3.10
N VAL A 58 4.45 5.15 -2.61
CA VAL A 58 3.43 5.89 -1.85
C VAL A 58 2.31 6.34 -2.79
N LEU A 59 1.06 6.18 -2.35
CA LEU A 59 -0.10 6.55 -3.14
C LEU A 59 -0.41 8.04 -3.02
N SER A 60 -0.93 8.62 -4.10
CA SER A 60 -1.56 9.94 -4.04
C SER A 60 -2.86 9.89 -3.24
N VAL A 61 -3.30 11.04 -2.70
CA VAL A 61 -4.57 11.14 -1.96
C VAL A 61 -5.76 10.66 -2.80
N GLN A 62 -5.73 10.92 -4.11
CA GLN A 62 -6.75 10.46 -5.06
C GLN A 62 -6.77 8.93 -5.17
N GLU A 63 -5.60 8.30 -5.28
CA GLU A 63 -5.50 6.83 -5.30
C GLU A 63 -5.96 6.22 -3.98
N MET A 64 -5.58 6.81 -2.84
CA MET A 64 -6.03 6.38 -1.51
C MET A 64 -7.56 6.41 -1.43
N ALA A 65 -8.19 7.54 -1.78
CA ALA A 65 -9.64 7.71 -1.75
C ALA A 65 -10.36 6.71 -2.66
N LEU A 66 -9.87 6.56 -3.90
CA LEU A 66 -10.46 5.65 -4.87
C LEU A 66 -10.35 4.18 -4.42
N ARG A 67 -9.20 3.76 -3.88
CA ARG A 67 -9.03 2.41 -3.33
C ARG A 67 -9.92 2.19 -2.11
N CYS A 68 -10.02 3.17 -1.21
CA CYS A 68 -10.92 3.12 -0.04
C CYS A 68 -12.36 2.89 -0.47
N GLN A 69 -12.83 3.66 -1.45
CA GLN A 69 -14.15 3.46 -2.01
C GLN A 69 -14.27 2.06 -2.63
N ALA A 70 -13.36 1.67 -3.53
CA ALA A 70 -13.43 0.35 -4.19
C ALA A 70 -13.45 -0.83 -3.20
N ARG A 71 -12.73 -0.72 -2.08
CA ARG A 71 -12.61 -1.78 -1.06
C ARG A 71 -13.78 -1.84 -0.10
N TYR A 72 -14.24 -0.70 0.40
CA TYR A 72 -15.21 -0.64 1.50
C TYR A 72 -16.64 -0.31 1.04
N ASP A 73 -16.80 0.36 -0.10
CA ASP A 73 -18.11 0.61 -0.69
C ASP A 73 -18.62 -0.67 -1.39
N ARG A 74 -19.62 -1.31 -0.76
CA ARG A 74 -20.26 -2.51 -1.29
C ARG A 74 -21.08 -2.24 -2.56
N SER A 75 -21.48 -0.99 -2.79
CA SER A 75 -22.20 -0.57 -4.00
C SER A 75 -21.26 -0.19 -5.14
N CYS A 76 -19.96 -0.03 -4.88
CA CYS A 76 -18.99 0.32 -5.91
C CYS A 76 -18.86 -0.81 -6.94
N PRO A 77 -19.16 -0.56 -8.23
CA PRO A 77 -19.25 -1.60 -9.26
C PRO A 77 -17.87 -2.09 -9.74
N PHE A 78 -16.78 -1.53 -9.21
CA PHE A 78 -15.43 -1.92 -9.58
C PHE A 78 -14.54 -2.22 -8.37
N SER A 79 -13.47 -2.94 -8.64
CA SER A 79 -12.36 -3.23 -7.73
C SER A 79 -11.06 -2.78 -8.36
N ILE A 80 -10.08 -2.45 -7.52
CA ILE A 80 -8.74 -2.06 -7.97
C ILE A 80 -7.73 -3.00 -7.33
N LYS A 81 -6.93 -3.68 -8.15
CA LYS A 81 -5.86 -4.58 -7.69
C LYS A 81 -4.66 -4.52 -8.64
N GLY A 82 -3.47 -4.29 -8.09
CA GLY A 82 -2.23 -4.20 -8.88
C GLY A 82 -2.29 -3.17 -10.01
N GLY A 83 -2.90 -2.00 -9.76
CA GLY A 83 -3.08 -0.95 -10.77
C GLY A 83 -4.19 -1.19 -11.82
N VAL A 84 -4.88 -2.33 -11.78
CA VAL A 84 -5.95 -2.68 -12.73
C VAL A 84 -7.32 -2.43 -12.12
N ILE A 85 -8.20 -1.75 -12.86
CA ILE A 85 -9.62 -1.57 -12.54
C ILE A 85 -10.42 -2.72 -13.16
N ARG A 86 -11.21 -3.43 -12.35
CA ARG A 86 -12.06 -4.55 -12.80
C ARG A 86 -13.50 -4.34 -12.34
N LEU A 87 -14.46 -4.59 -13.22
CA LEU A 87 -15.88 -4.66 -12.86
C LEU A 87 -16.14 -5.85 -11.91
N LYS A 88 -16.90 -5.61 -10.83
CA LYS A 88 -17.36 -6.66 -9.92
C LYS A 88 -18.59 -7.32 -10.55
N GLY A 89 -18.49 -8.60 -10.91
CA GLY A 89 -19.63 -9.38 -11.42
C GLY A 89 -19.83 -9.36 -12.94
N GLY A 90 -18.91 -8.77 -13.71
CA GLY A 90 -18.81 -9.07 -15.13
C GLY A 90 -18.23 -10.47 -15.28
N SER A 91 -19.05 -11.44 -15.70
CA SER A 91 -18.54 -12.69 -16.23
C SER A 91 -17.54 -12.38 -17.33
N ASP A 92 -16.35 -13.00 -17.26
CA ASP A 92 -15.61 -13.29 -18.48
C ASP A 92 -16.52 -14.21 -19.31
N GLU A 93 -17.38 -13.61 -20.16
CA GLU A 93 -17.92 -14.33 -21.30
C GLU A 93 -16.70 -14.75 -22.11
N LYS A 94 -16.39 -16.04 -22.03
CA LYS A 94 -15.53 -16.71 -22.98
C LYS A 94 -16.21 -16.55 -24.34
N ASP A 95 -15.71 -15.63 -25.15
CA ASP A 95 -15.91 -15.71 -26.58
C ASP A 95 -15.15 -16.95 -27.09
N ASP A 96 -15.90 -17.83 -27.75
CA ASP A 96 -15.46 -19.10 -28.36
C ASP A 96 -14.26 -18.98 -29.31
#